data_AF-A0A956DF06-F1
#
_entry.id   AF-A0A956DF06-F1
#
_cell.length_a   1.000
_cell.length_b   1.000
_cell.length_c   1.000
_cell.angle_alpha   90.00
_cell.angle_beta   90.00
_cell.angle_gamma   90.00
#
_symmetry.space_group_name_H-M   'P 1'
#
loop_
_entity.id
_entity.type
_entity.pdbx_description
1 polymer ?
#
loop_
_entity_poly.entity_id
_entity_poly.type
_entity_poly.pdbx_seq_one_letter_code
_entity_poly.pdbx_strand_id
1 'polypeptide(L)'
;MRRRVDSFSRLTALFANGVLMGALATVGALASSCVDTELSVDLQVVGGEIVAFEDGSLESTVDIEVRVGRYALSGDDVSLLRVGFFAAGDPVAELVPMRPEGFETRIEPGERRRATIRSTAPAGSHPAARAALCNGAATTTLVTWTAEQQPDDPLDPPLMSFGSAEGAVTVRCP
;
A
#
# COMPACT_ATOMS: atom_id res chain seq x y z
N MET A 1 -77.52 28.87 5.46
CA MET A 1 -78.22 29.09 6.75
C MET A 1 -77.19 29.13 7.88
N ARG A 2 -77.22 30.18 8.71
CA ARG A 2 -76.69 30.33 10.10
C ARG A 2 -75.20 29.96 10.35
N ARG A 3 -74.29 30.93 10.56
CA ARG A 3 -74.05 31.83 11.74
C ARG A 3 -73.19 31.20 12.85
N ARG A 4 -72.20 32.02 13.28
CA ARG A 4 -71.50 32.10 14.59
C ARG A 4 -70.31 31.15 14.82
N VAL A 5 -69.26 31.49 15.57
CA VAL A 5 -68.77 32.72 16.23
C VAL A 5 -67.31 32.45 16.62
N ASP A 6 -66.55 33.54 16.72
CA ASP A 6 -65.19 33.68 17.24
C ASP A 6 -64.90 33.03 18.61
N SER A 7 -63.60 33.03 18.89
CA SER A 7 -62.96 33.10 20.22
C SER A 7 -62.73 31.78 20.94
N PHE A 8 -61.46 31.50 21.22
CA PHE A 8 -60.86 31.34 22.56
C PHE A 8 -59.46 30.76 22.30
N SER A 9 -58.43 31.60 22.39
CA SER A 9 -57.63 31.78 23.60
C SER A 9 -56.50 30.76 23.70
N ARG A 10 -55.30 31.32 23.48
CA ARG A 10 -54.00 31.04 24.10
C ARG A 10 -53.97 29.96 25.19
N LEU A 11 -52.80 29.29 25.20
CA LEU A 11 -52.16 28.47 26.25
C LEU A 11 -52.23 26.96 26.07
N THR A 12 -51.21 26.40 25.42
CA THR A 12 -50.58 25.16 25.93
C THR A 12 -49.13 25.03 25.44
N ALA A 13 -48.19 24.98 26.40
CA ALA A 13 -46.90 24.27 26.42
C ALA A 13 -45.97 24.41 25.20
N LEU A 14 -44.81 25.07 25.21
CA LEU A 14 -43.69 25.12 26.17
C LEU A 14 -43.18 23.72 26.61
N PHE A 15 -41.92 23.46 26.24
CA PHE A 15 -41.01 22.37 26.66
C PHE A 15 -41.06 21.04 25.90
N ALA A 16 -40.31 20.98 24.80
CA ALA A 16 -39.56 19.78 24.38
C ALA A 16 -38.61 20.11 23.22
N ASN A 17 -37.52 20.84 23.48
CA ASN A 17 -36.36 20.81 22.59
C ASN A 17 -35.18 20.34 23.43
N GLY A 18 -34.87 19.06 23.25
CA GLY A 18 -33.88 18.32 23.99
C GLY A 18 -32.49 18.92 23.84
N VAL A 19 -31.91 19.24 24.99
CA VAL A 19 -30.47 19.27 25.21
C VAL A 19 -29.95 17.85 24.92
N LEU A 20 -29.48 17.63 23.69
CA LEU A 20 -28.65 16.49 23.33
C LEU A 20 -27.32 16.99 22.73
N MET A 21 -26.71 17.95 23.41
CA MET A 21 -25.29 18.29 23.26
C MET A 21 -24.59 17.91 24.55
N GLY A 22 -23.89 16.78 24.57
CA GLY A 22 -23.07 16.41 25.73
C GLY A 22 -22.97 14.92 25.98
N ALA A 23 -22.63 14.12 24.97
CA ALA A 23 -22.08 12.77 25.14
C ALA A 23 -21.71 12.18 23.77
N LEU A 24 -20.73 12.74 23.07
CA LEU A 24 -20.06 12.02 22.00
C LEU A 24 -18.55 12.20 22.11
N ALA A 25 -17.93 11.09 22.54
CA ALA A 25 -16.63 10.63 22.12
C ALA A 25 -15.39 11.34 22.70
N THR A 26 -15.29 11.38 24.03
CA THR A 26 -14.00 11.25 24.73
C THR A 26 -13.50 9.80 24.73
N VAL A 27 -13.47 9.15 23.55
CA VAL A 27 -12.92 7.80 23.33
C VAL A 27 -12.16 7.81 22.01
N GLY A 28 -11.00 8.46 21.99
CA GLY A 28 -10.11 8.47 20.82
C GLY A 28 -8.63 8.54 21.16
N ALA A 29 -8.28 8.59 22.45
CA ALA A 29 -6.91 8.69 22.95
C ALA A 29 -6.40 7.39 23.59
N LEU A 30 -6.98 6.26 23.18
CA LEU A 30 -6.35 4.94 23.30
C LEU A 30 -5.88 4.55 21.89
N ALA A 31 -5.08 5.41 21.27
CA ALA A 31 -4.24 5.00 20.16
C ALA A 31 -3.22 4.02 20.73
N SER A 32 -3.69 2.77 20.82
CA SER A 32 -2.93 1.55 20.69
C SER A 32 -1.48 1.83 20.30
N SER A 33 -0.59 1.76 21.27
CA SER A 33 0.76 1.29 21.03
C SER A 33 0.61 -0.14 20.48
N CYS A 34 0.31 -0.27 19.19
CA CYS A 34 0.47 -1.51 18.47
C CYS A 34 1.95 -1.81 18.55
N VAL A 35 2.32 -2.61 19.53
CA VAL A 35 3.66 -3.17 19.64
C VAL A 35 3.83 -3.97 18.35
N ASP A 36 4.76 -3.51 17.52
CA ASP A 36 5.09 -4.16 16.26
C ASP A 36 5.73 -5.51 16.58
N THR A 37 4.95 -6.60 16.49
CA THR A 37 5.39 -7.97 16.78
C THR A 37 5.95 -8.69 15.56
N GLU A 38 6.13 -7.99 14.42
CA GLU A 38 6.81 -8.61 13.29
C GLU A 38 8.24 -8.98 13.68
N LEU A 39 8.63 -10.20 13.34
CA LEU A 39 9.99 -10.72 13.54
C LEU A 39 10.79 -10.74 12.23
N SER A 40 10.20 -10.25 11.14
CA SER A 40 10.72 -10.37 9.78
C SER A 40 10.48 -9.10 8.97
N VAL A 41 10.91 -9.13 7.71
CA VAL A 41 10.64 -8.10 6.72
C VAL A 41 9.16 -7.99 6.40
N ASP A 42 8.65 -6.76 6.44
CA ASP A 42 7.39 -6.31 5.85
C ASP A 42 7.71 -5.33 4.73
N LEU A 43 7.12 -5.54 3.57
CA LEU A 43 7.28 -4.69 2.40
C LEU A 43 5.91 -4.19 1.98
N GLN A 44 5.81 -2.88 1.78
CA GLN A 44 4.60 -2.23 1.31
C GLN A 44 4.89 -1.46 0.03
N VAL A 45 3.98 -1.57 -0.94
CA VAL A 45 3.99 -0.70 -2.11
C VAL A 45 3.23 0.58 -1.72
N VAL A 46 3.92 1.72 -1.76
CA VAL A 46 3.34 3.02 -1.38
C VAL A 46 2.83 3.81 -2.58
N GLY A 47 3.28 3.47 -3.78
CA GLY A 47 2.86 4.10 -5.03
C GLY A 47 3.84 3.83 -6.17
N GLY A 48 3.72 4.61 -7.23
CA GLY A 48 4.60 4.52 -8.39
C GLY A 48 3.88 4.78 -9.71
N GLU A 49 4.59 4.52 -10.80
CA GLU A 49 4.17 4.75 -12.17
C GLU A 49 4.68 3.63 -13.07
N ILE A 50 3.85 3.20 -14.03
CA ILE A 50 4.28 2.41 -15.19
C ILE A 50 3.95 3.18 -16.47
N VAL A 51 4.95 3.33 -17.33
CA VAL A 51 4.85 3.93 -18.65
C VAL A 51 4.90 2.82 -19.68
N ALA A 52 3.85 2.71 -20.50
CA ALA A 52 3.83 1.81 -21.65
C ALA A 52 3.97 2.65 -22.92
N PHE A 53 5.05 2.51 -23.68
CA PHE A 53 5.34 3.32 -24.88
C PHE A 53 4.72 2.72 -26.15
N GLU A 54 4.54 3.53 -27.20
CA GLU A 54 3.94 3.10 -28.48
C GLU A 54 4.69 1.95 -29.15
N ASP A 55 6.02 1.87 -28.97
CA ASP A 55 6.85 0.79 -29.48
C ASP A 55 6.69 -0.54 -28.71
N GLY A 56 5.89 -0.53 -27.64
CA GLY A 56 5.64 -1.68 -26.77
C GLY A 56 6.71 -1.91 -25.71
N SER A 57 7.66 -0.99 -25.52
CA SER A 57 8.55 -0.99 -24.37
C SER A 57 7.84 -0.52 -23.10
N LEU A 58 8.34 -0.96 -21.94
CA LEU A 58 7.79 -0.62 -20.63
C LEU A 58 8.89 -0.02 -19.75
N GLU A 59 8.55 1.04 -19.03
CA GLU A 59 9.37 1.57 -17.94
C GLU A 59 8.50 1.72 -16.69
N SER A 60 9.06 1.42 -15.52
CA SER A 60 8.34 1.55 -14.27
C SER A 60 9.22 2.11 -13.17
N THR A 61 8.57 2.87 -12.29
CA THR A 61 9.08 3.32 -11.00
C THR A 61 8.09 2.85 -9.93
N VAL A 62 8.51 2.02 -8.98
CA VAL A 62 7.66 1.56 -7.87
C VAL A 62 8.26 2.04 -6.56
N ASP A 63 7.51 2.82 -5.81
CA ASP A 63 7.90 3.28 -4.49
C ASP A 63 7.50 2.22 -3.47
N ILE A 64 8.48 1.76 -2.71
CA ILE A 64 8.30 0.77 -1.64
C ILE A 64 8.75 1.33 -0.30
N GLU A 65 8.13 0.82 0.75
CA GLU A 65 8.59 0.96 2.12
C GLU A 65 8.88 -0.45 2.65
N VAL A 66 10.11 -0.67 3.09
CA VAL A 66 10.55 -1.91 3.72
C VAL A 66 10.77 -1.64 5.20
N ARG A 67 10.28 -2.53 6.04
CA ARG A 67 10.45 -2.48 7.48
C ARG A 67 10.93 -3.82 7.96
N VAL A 68 11.84 -3.83 8.93
CA VAL A 68 12.12 -5.01 9.75
C VAL A 68 11.52 -4.76 11.11
N GLY A 69 10.74 -5.71 11.61
CA GLY A 69 10.07 -5.54 12.91
C GLY A 69 11.07 -5.34 14.05
N ARG A 70 10.67 -4.57 15.08
CA ARG A 70 11.56 -4.14 16.17
C ARG A 70 12.19 -5.29 16.94
N TYR A 71 11.51 -6.43 17.01
CA TYR A 71 11.96 -7.60 17.76
C TYR A 71 12.57 -8.67 16.86
N ALA A 72 12.83 -8.35 15.59
CA ALA A 72 13.69 -9.17 14.76
C ALA A 72 15.05 -9.34 15.44
N LEU A 73 15.60 -10.53 15.33
CA LEU A 73 16.82 -10.94 16.03
C LEU A 73 18.08 -10.32 15.41
N SER A 74 18.04 -10.08 14.11
CA SER A 74 19.13 -9.52 13.31
C SER A 74 18.57 -8.72 12.14
N GLY A 75 19.44 -7.95 11.49
CA GLY A 75 19.09 -7.27 10.25
C GLY A 75 18.96 -8.26 9.10
N ASP A 76 17.99 -8.01 8.22
CA ASP A 76 17.67 -8.88 7.09
C ASP A 76 18.25 -8.29 5.79
N ASP A 77 18.91 -9.12 4.98
CA ASP A 77 19.39 -8.74 3.65
C ASP A 77 18.29 -8.94 2.62
N VAL A 78 17.62 -7.85 2.25
CA VAL A 78 16.45 -7.85 1.35
C VAL A 78 16.87 -7.77 -0.10
N SER A 79 16.37 -8.71 -0.90
CA SER A 79 16.50 -8.74 -2.36
C SER A 79 15.13 -8.71 -3.02
N LEU A 80 14.97 -7.83 -4.00
CA LEU A 80 13.78 -7.74 -4.82
C LEU A 80 13.92 -8.65 -6.03
N LEU A 81 12.94 -9.53 -6.25
CA LEU A 81 13.01 -10.52 -7.30
C LEU A 81 12.33 -10.03 -8.58
N ARG A 82 11.06 -9.63 -8.48
CA ARG A 82 10.20 -9.32 -9.63
C ARG A 82 9.13 -8.29 -9.28
N VAL A 83 8.76 -7.49 -10.27
CA VAL A 83 7.63 -6.56 -10.22
C VAL A 83 6.60 -6.97 -11.28
N GLY A 84 5.48 -7.56 -10.85
CA GLY A 84 4.37 -7.94 -11.72
C GLY A 84 3.33 -6.82 -11.81
N PHE A 85 2.74 -6.63 -12.98
CA PHE A 85 1.65 -5.69 -13.22
C PHE A 85 0.40 -6.42 -13.70
N PHE A 86 -0.77 -6.00 -13.22
CA PHE A 86 -2.03 -6.69 -13.43
C PHE A 86 -3.13 -5.72 -13.86
N ALA A 87 -3.73 -5.97 -15.03
CA ALA A 87 -4.88 -5.22 -15.51
C ALA A 87 -6.15 -6.06 -15.36
N ALA A 88 -7.18 -5.53 -14.68
CA ALA A 88 -8.43 -6.23 -14.41
C ALA A 88 -8.28 -7.61 -13.71
N GLY A 89 -7.18 -7.79 -12.96
CA GLY A 89 -6.87 -9.04 -12.25
C GLY A 89 -5.98 -10.02 -13.04
N ASP A 90 -5.76 -9.78 -14.33
CA ASP A 90 -4.91 -10.63 -15.17
C ASP A 90 -3.46 -10.10 -15.21
N PRO A 91 -2.43 -10.97 -15.13
CA PRO A 91 -1.04 -10.56 -15.25
C PRO A 91 -0.75 -10.09 -16.68
N VAL A 92 -0.21 -8.88 -16.84
CA VAL A 92 0.06 -8.27 -18.16
C VAL A 92 1.54 -8.06 -18.43
N ALA A 93 2.34 -7.83 -17.39
CA ALA A 93 3.78 -7.64 -17.51
C ALA A 93 4.49 -8.10 -16.23
N GLU A 94 5.73 -8.49 -16.37
CA GLU A 94 6.60 -8.83 -15.25
C GLU A 94 8.00 -8.28 -15.55
N LEU A 95 8.46 -7.38 -14.71
CA LEU A 95 9.71 -6.67 -14.89
C LEU A 95 10.73 -7.09 -13.84
N VAL A 96 12.00 -7.12 -14.24
CA VAL A 96 13.10 -7.35 -13.32
C VAL A 96 13.50 -5.99 -12.71
N PRO A 97 13.45 -5.86 -11.38
CA PRO A 97 13.85 -4.62 -10.72
C PRO A 97 15.35 -4.41 -10.88
N MET A 98 15.73 -3.20 -11.25
CA MET A 98 17.11 -2.74 -11.13
C MET A 98 17.37 -2.37 -9.68
N ARG A 99 18.58 -2.70 -9.19
CA ARG A 99 19.01 -2.29 -7.86
C ARG A 99 18.94 -0.76 -7.76
N PRO A 100 18.18 -0.19 -6.81
CA PRO A 100 18.14 1.26 -6.64
C PRO A 100 19.52 1.78 -6.22
N GLU A 101 19.88 2.96 -6.70
CA GLU A 101 21.15 3.60 -6.34
C GLU A 101 21.20 3.88 -4.84
N GLY A 102 22.28 3.46 -4.18
CA GLY A 102 22.46 3.65 -2.73
C GLY A 102 21.54 2.80 -1.84
N PHE A 103 20.77 1.86 -2.40
CA PHE A 103 19.98 0.95 -1.58
C PHE A 103 20.87 -0.12 -0.96
N GLU A 104 21.14 0.02 0.33
CA GLU A 104 21.68 -1.04 1.16
C GLU A 104 20.61 -2.10 1.39
N THR A 105 20.91 -3.33 1.01
CA THR A 105 20.01 -4.50 1.14
C THR A 105 19.73 -4.82 2.60
N ARG A 106 20.70 -4.54 3.47
CA ARG A 106 20.61 -4.77 4.90
C ARG A 106 19.76 -3.70 5.58
N ILE A 107 18.75 -4.17 6.31
CA ILE A 107 17.85 -3.34 7.11
C ILE A 107 17.88 -3.85 8.54
N GLU A 108 18.21 -2.99 9.50
CA GLU A 108 18.37 -3.40 10.90
C GLU A 108 17.02 -3.54 11.63
N PRO A 109 16.95 -4.30 12.74
CA PRO A 109 15.71 -4.45 13.51
C PRO A 109 15.09 -3.12 13.93
N GLY A 110 13.80 -2.95 13.63
CA GLY A 110 13.05 -1.72 13.90
C GLY A 110 13.32 -0.57 12.93
N GLU A 111 14.20 -0.77 11.95
CA GLU A 111 14.41 0.19 10.87
C GLU A 111 13.29 0.11 9.83
N ARG A 112 13.00 1.27 9.24
CA ARG A 112 12.12 1.43 8.09
C ARG A 112 12.85 2.24 7.03
N ARG A 113 12.82 1.76 5.79
CA ARG A 113 13.50 2.39 4.66
C ARG A 113 12.56 2.51 3.47
N ARG A 114 12.59 3.66 2.80
CA ARG A 114 11.87 3.88 1.55
C ARG A 114 12.84 3.81 0.38
N ALA A 115 12.39 3.24 -0.73
CA ALA A 115 13.16 3.16 -1.96
C ALA A 115 12.25 3.25 -3.18
N THR A 116 12.78 3.83 -4.25
CA THR A 116 12.13 3.82 -5.57
C THR A 116 12.85 2.81 -6.45
N ILE A 117 12.15 1.74 -6.81
CA ILE A 117 12.63 0.69 -7.69
C ILE A 117 12.40 1.12 -9.13
N ARG A 118 13.39 0.94 -9.99
CA ARG A 118 13.24 1.15 -11.43
C ARG A 118 13.27 -0.18 -12.14
N SER A 119 12.39 -0.40 -13.10
CA SER A 119 12.40 -1.61 -13.94
C SER A 119 12.07 -1.23 -15.37
N THR A 120 12.69 -1.90 -16.34
CA THR A 120 12.41 -1.68 -17.77
C THR A 120 12.22 -3.01 -18.48
N ALA A 121 11.44 -3.00 -19.56
CA ALA A 121 11.40 -4.10 -20.52
C ALA A 121 11.43 -3.59 -21.96
N PRO A 122 12.20 -4.23 -22.84
CA PRO A 122 12.33 -3.82 -24.23
C PRO A 122 11.04 -4.08 -25.02
N ALA A 123 10.90 -3.40 -26.15
CA ALA A 123 9.82 -3.62 -27.10
C ALA A 123 9.66 -5.11 -27.46
N GLY A 124 8.40 -5.56 -27.53
CA GLY A 124 8.05 -6.93 -27.91
C GLY A 124 8.18 -8.00 -26.81
N SER A 125 8.70 -7.65 -25.63
CA SER A 125 8.75 -8.56 -24.46
C SER A 125 7.35 -8.87 -23.91
N HIS A 126 6.45 -7.88 -23.91
CA HIS A 126 5.08 -7.98 -23.43
C HIS A 126 4.10 -7.38 -24.45
N PRO A 127 3.84 -8.06 -25.59
CA PRO A 127 3.12 -7.48 -26.72
C PRO A 127 1.67 -7.05 -26.41
N ALA A 128 1.04 -7.63 -25.38
CA ALA A 128 -0.31 -7.27 -24.95
C ALA A 128 -0.34 -6.20 -23.83
N ALA A 129 0.79 -5.87 -23.22
CA ALA A 129 0.81 -5.03 -22.02
C ALA A 129 0.28 -3.63 -22.26
N ARG A 130 0.71 -2.94 -23.34
CA ARG A 130 0.21 -1.59 -23.63
C ARG A 130 -1.31 -1.58 -23.79
N ALA A 131 -1.85 -2.47 -24.62
CA ALA A 131 -3.29 -2.52 -24.86
C ALA A 131 -4.08 -2.77 -23.56
N ALA A 132 -3.56 -3.58 -22.64
CA ALA A 132 -4.22 -3.87 -21.37
C ALA A 132 -4.06 -2.72 -20.36
N LEU A 133 -2.85 -2.19 -20.20
CA LEU A 133 -2.53 -1.11 -19.25
C LEU A 133 -3.24 0.20 -19.63
N CYS A 134 -3.21 0.58 -20.91
CA CYS A 134 -3.75 1.87 -21.37
C CYS A 134 -5.29 1.97 -21.33
N ASN A 135 -5.99 0.91 -20.95
CA ASN A 135 -7.44 0.94 -20.72
C ASN A 135 -7.82 1.48 -19.33
N GLY A 136 -6.83 1.76 -18.46
CA GLY A 136 -7.04 2.30 -17.12
C GLY A 136 -6.05 3.39 -16.74
N ALA A 137 -6.38 4.20 -15.74
CA ALA A 137 -5.48 5.21 -15.18
C ALA A 137 -4.53 4.65 -14.11
N ALA A 138 -4.80 3.44 -13.60
CA ALA A 138 -4.02 2.76 -12.60
C ALA A 138 -4.06 1.25 -12.83
N THR A 139 -3.03 0.56 -12.33
CA THR A 139 -2.89 -0.90 -12.40
C THR A 139 -2.43 -1.44 -11.05
N THR A 140 -2.75 -2.70 -10.78
CA THR A 140 -2.23 -3.39 -9.60
C THR A 140 -0.79 -3.80 -9.87
N THR A 141 0.11 -3.57 -8.91
CA THR A 141 1.48 -4.05 -8.93
C THR A 141 1.71 -5.04 -7.79
N LEU A 142 2.52 -6.06 -8.06
CA LEU A 142 2.97 -7.05 -7.08
C LEU A 142 4.49 -7.05 -7.06
N VAL A 143 5.09 -6.72 -5.92
CA VAL A 143 6.55 -6.80 -5.72
C VAL A 143 6.86 -8.05 -4.92
N THR A 144 7.67 -8.94 -5.49
CA THR A 144 8.14 -10.15 -4.80
C THR A 144 9.54 -9.94 -4.26
N TRP A 145 9.79 -10.46 -3.06
CA TRP A 145 11.04 -10.27 -2.35
C TRP A 145 11.47 -11.52 -1.61
N THR A 146 12.77 -11.59 -1.33
CA THR A 146 13.38 -12.57 -0.42
C THR A 146 14.23 -11.82 0.58
N ALA A 147 14.34 -12.34 1.80
CA ALA A 147 15.32 -11.84 2.76
C ALA A 147 16.05 -12.99 3.44
N GLU A 148 17.37 -12.84 3.55
CA GLU A 148 18.22 -13.77 4.29
C GLU A 148 18.32 -13.29 5.73
N GLN A 149 17.76 -14.07 6.66
CA GLN A 149 17.80 -13.78 8.08
C GLN A 149 19.06 -14.42 8.69
N GLN A 150 19.85 -13.62 9.39
CA GLN A 150 21.00 -14.14 10.12
C GLN A 150 20.52 -14.80 11.42
N PRO A 151 20.88 -16.06 11.66
CA PRO A 151 20.49 -16.74 12.89
C PRO A 151 21.26 -16.18 14.10
N ASP A 152 20.69 -16.35 15.28
CA ASP A 152 21.33 -15.96 16.54
C ASP A 152 22.62 -16.75 16.82
N ASP A 153 22.65 -18.02 16.42
CA ASP A 153 23.84 -18.86 16.46
C ASP A 153 24.52 -18.87 15.08
N PRO A 154 25.79 -18.42 14.96
CA PRO A 154 26.52 -18.47 13.69
C PRO A 154 26.74 -19.89 13.13
N LEU A 155 26.43 -20.94 13.91
CA LEU A 155 26.44 -22.33 13.48
C LEU A 155 25.10 -22.80 12.89
N ASP A 156 24.02 -22.05 13.10
CA ASP A 156 22.73 -22.32 12.49
C ASP A 156 22.74 -21.88 11.01
N PRO A 157 22.04 -22.60 10.12
CA PRO A 157 21.90 -22.18 8.74
C PRO A 157 21.05 -20.91 8.65
N PRO A 158 21.33 -20.01 7.68
CA PRO A 158 20.51 -18.84 7.44
C PRO A 158 19.08 -19.25 7.05
N LEU A 159 18.10 -18.49 7.55
CA LEU A 159 16.70 -18.69 7.24
C LEU A 159 16.31 -17.79 6.07
N MET A 160 15.84 -18.40 5.00
CA MET A 160 15.32 -17.67 3.84
C MET A 160 13.84 -17.36 4.05
N SER A 161 13.51 -16.08 4.09
CA SER A 161 12.14 -15.59 4.05
C SER A 161 11.79 -15.14 2.63
N PHE A 162 10.50 -15.25 2.28
CA PHE A 162 9.97 -14.79 1.01
C PHE A 162 8.61 -14.16 1.24
N GLY A 163 8.26 -13.20 0.39
CA GLY A 163 6.96 -12.57 0.45
C GLY A 163 6.63 -11.79 -0.80
N SER A 164 5.45 -11.19 -0.77
CA SER A 164 4.96 -10.32 -1.83
C SER A 164 4.17 -9.18 -1.25
N ALA A 165 4.28 -8.00 -1.86
CA ALA A 165 3.52 -6.82 -1.52
C ALA A 165 2.70 -6.37 -2.71
N GLU A 166 1.42 -6.10 -2.49
CA GLU A 166 0.52 -5.57 -3.50
C GLU A 166 0.29 -4.07 -3.27
N GLY A 167 0.16 -3.31 -4.36
CA GLY A 167 -0.31 -1.94 -4.31
C GLY A 167 -0.79 -1.45 -5.67
N ALA A 168 -1.20 -0.19 -5.72
CA ALA A 168 -1.62 0.46 -6.96
C ALA A 168 -0.53 1.41 -7.46
N VAL A 169 -0.31 1.42 -8.78
CA VAL A 169 0.55 2.40 -9.46
C VAL A 169 -0.22 3.06 -10.59
N THR A 170 0.16 4.29 -10.94
CA THR A 170 -0.46 5.01 -12.05
C THR A 170 0.02 4.47 -13.39
N VAL A 171 -0.85 4.44 -14.39
CA VAL A 171 -0.50 4.07 -15.75
C VAL A 171 -0.36 5.33 -16.61
N ARG A 172 0.70 5.39 -17.41
CA ARG A 172 0.87 6.40 -18.46
C ARG A 172 1.13 5.75 -19.80
N CYS A 173 0.45 6.28 -20.81
CA CYS A 173 0.57 5.85 -22.19
C CYS A 173 0.83 7.09 -23.05
N PRO A 174 2.08 7.51 -23.19
CA PRO A 174 2.45 8.54 -24.15
C PRO A 174 2.20 8.06 -25.59
#